data_AF-A0A3C1DXB1-F1
#
_entry.id   AF-A0A3C1DXB1-F1
#
_cell.length_a   1.000
_cell.length_b   1.000
_cell.length_c   1.000
_cell.angle_alpha   90.00
_cell.angle_beta   90.00
_cell.angle_gamma   90.00
#
_symmetry.space_group_name_H-M   'P 1'
#
loop_
_entity.id
_entity.type
_entity.pdbx_description
1 polymer ?
#
loop_
_entity_poly.entity_id
_entity_poly.type
_entity_poly.pdbx_seq_one_letter_code
_entity_poly.pdbx_strand_id
1 'polypeptide(L)'
;MGMQVNTNISALNSYRNLSNTQNDLAKSLEKLSSGLRINHAADDAAGLAISQGLQSQVGGLTVASRNAQDGISVIQTAEGSLSEVQTILQRVRDLAVQSGNDSNNADSRAAISTEVTALGAELT
;
A
#
# COMPACT_ATOMS: atom_id res chain seq x y z
N MET A 1 -70.38 -0.42 6.48
CA MET A 1 -69.35 -1.48 6.32
C MET A 1 -69.43 -2.40 7.54
N GLY A 2 -70.38 -3.33 7.48
CA GLY A 2 -70.83 -4.12 8.64
C GLY A 2 -69.88 -5.27 8.99
N MET A 3 -69.93 -5.69 10.24
CA MET A 3 -69.20 -6.86 10.73
C MET A 3 -69.60 -8.12 9.95
N GLN A 4 -68.67 -8.64 9.16
CA GLN A 4 -68.76 -9.98 8.58
C GLN A 4 -68.18 -10.99 9.59
N VAL A 5 -68.96 -12.01 9.94
CA VAL A 5 -68.58 -13.04 10.93
C VAL A 5 -67.46 -13.96 10.43
N ASN A 6 -67.31 -14.11 9.10
CA ASN A 6 -66.30 -14.99 8.50
C ASN A 6 -64.91 -14.35 8.32
N THR A 7 -64.81 -13.02 8.29
CA THR A 7 -63.55 -12.30 8.02
C THR A 7 -63.30 -11.24 9.08
N ASN A 8 -62.35 -11.52 9.98
CA ASN A 8 -61.96 -10.58 11.03
C ASN A 8 -60.95 -9.56 10.49
N ILE A 9 -61.46 -8.44 9.97
CA ILE A 9 -60.66 -7.35 9.41
C ILE A 9 -59.74 -6.73 10.48
N SER A 10 -60.16 -6.65 11.74
CA SER A 10 -59.34 -6.14 12.84
C SER A 10 -58.13 -7.03 13.12
N ALA A 11 -58.31 -8.35 13.14
CA ALA A 11 -57.21 -9.30 13.29
C ALA A 11 -56.24 -9.25 12.09
N LEU A 12 -56.75 -9.11 10.85
CA LEU A 12 -55.92 -8.95 9.66
C LEU A 12 -55.12 -7.64 9.65
N ASN A 13 -55.69 -6.54 10.16
CA ASN A 13 -54.97 -5.29 10.35
C ASN A 13 -53.85 -5.44 11.39
N SER A 14 -54.14 -6.06 12.54
CA SER A 14 -53.13 -6.33 13.58
C SER A 14 -52.01 -7.23 13.06
N TYR A 15 -52.33 -8.26 12.27
CA TYR A 15 -51.34 -9.13 11.65
C TYR A 15 -50.44 -8.39 10.65
N ARG A 16 -51.00 -7.51 9.82
CA ARG A 16 -50.22 -6.66 8.91
C ARG A 16 -49.26 -5.73 9.67
N ASN A 17 -49.73 -5.11 10.74
CA ASN A 17 -48.87 -4.26 11.59
C ASN A 17 -47.76 -5.07 12.27
N LEU A 18 -48.07 -6.27 12.77
CA LEU A 18 -47.07 -7.17 13.36
C LEU A 18 -46.02 -7.62 12.34
N SER A 19 -46.44 -7.93 11.11
CA SER A 19 -45.50 -8.30 10.05
C SER A 19 -44.55 -7.15 9.70
N ASN A 20 -45.05 -5.92 9.63
CA ASN A 20 -44.21 -4.73 9.42
C ASN A 20 -43.20 -4.54 10.56
N THR A 21 -43.63 -4.60 11.81
CA THR A 21 -42.72 -4.44 12.97
C THR A 21 -41.67 -5.55 13.04
N GLN A 22 -42.04 -6.78 12.67
CA GLN A 22 -41.10 -7.90 12.63
C GLN A 22 -40.03 -7.71 11.54
N ASN A 23 -40.41 -7.17 10.38
CA ASN A 23 -39.47 -6.83 9.30
C ASN A 23 -38.51 -5.70 9.72
N ASP A 24 -39.01 -4.66 10.39
CA ASP A 24 -38.18 -3.55 10.87
C ASP A 24 -37.20 -3.98 11.97
N LEU A 25 -37.64 -4.88 12.86
CA LEU A 25 -36.79 -5.49 13.87
C LEU A 25 -35.68 -6.34 13.23
N ALA A 26 -36.01 -7.15 12.23
CA ALA A 26 -35.04 -7.97 11.52
C ALA A 26 -33.94 -7.11 10.86
N LYS A 27 -34.32 -6.03 10.17
CA LYS A 27 -33.36 -5.06 9.60
C LYS A 27 -32.49 -4.39 10.65
N SER A 28 -33.06 -4.06 11.81
CA SER A 28 -32.31 -3.43 12.91
C SER A 28 -31.28 -4.38 13.50
N LEU A 29 -31.65 -5.65 13.67
CA LEU A 29 -30.74 -6.72 14.11
C LEU A 29 -29.63 -6.97 13.09
N GLU A 30 -29.93 -6.92 11.80
CA GLU A 30 -28.93 -7.06 10.74
C GLU A 30 -27.88 -5.94 10.78
N LYS A 31 -28.31 -4.69 10.92
CA LYS A 31 -27.42 -3.52 11.08
C LYS A 31 -26.60 -3.60 12.36
N LEU A 32 -27.20 -4.08 13.46
CA LEU A 32 -26.48 -4.28 14.71
C LEU A 32 -25.41 -5.38 14.59
N SER A 33 -25.74 -6.49 13.93
CA SER A 33 -24.82 -7.63 13.77
C SER A 33 -23.67 -7.35 12.82
N SER A 34 -23.90 -6.56 11.77
CA SER A 34 -22.88 -6.16 10.79
C SER A 34 -22.04 -4.97 11.27
N GLY A 35 -22.60 -4.12 12.13
CA GLY A 35 -22.01 -2.83 12.50
C GLY A 35 -22.04 -1.79 11.37
N LEU A 36 -22.66 -2.11 10.23
CA LEU A 36 -22.75 -1.23 9.07
C LEU A 36 -24.16 -0.64 8.96
N ARG A 37 -24.21 0.65 8.65
CA ARG A 37 -25.49 1.36 8.42
C ARG A 37 -26.19 0.89 7.14
N ILE A 38 -25.42 0.54 6.13
CA ILE A 38 -25.87 0.11 4.79
C ILE A 38 -25.32 -1.30 4.55
N ASN A 39 -26.20 -2.30 4.57
CA ASN A 39 -25.83 -3.69 4.28
C ASN A 39 -26.27 -4.12 2.88
N HIS A 40 -27.43 -3.64 2.45
CA HIS A 40 -28.01 -3.96 1.15
C HIS A 40 -28.08 -2.73 0.25
N ALA A 41 -27.93 -2.93 -1.07
CA ALA A 41 -28.15 -1.87 -2.05
C ALA A 41 -29.58 -1.29 -2.01
N ALA A 42 -30.53 -2.06 -1.48
CA ALA A 42 -31.91 -1.63 -1.26
C ALA A 42 -32.06 -0.62 -0.11
N ASP A 43 -31.12 -0.55 0.84
CA ASP A 43 -31.16 0.40 1.95
C ASP A 43 -30.71 1.80 1.51
N ASP A 44 -29.64 1.88 0.71
CA ASP A 44 -29.07 3.13 0.18
C ASP A 44 -28.14 2.83 -1.00
N ALA A 45 -28.68 2.80 -2.22
CA ALA A 45 -27.90 2.47 -3.42
C ALA A 45 -26.79 3.48 -3.70
N ALA A 46 -27.05 4.77 -3.46
CA ALA A 46 -26.07 5.84 -3.68
C ALA A 46 -24.96 5.80 -2.62
N GLY A 47 -25.33 5.63 -1.35
CA GLY A 47 -24.38 5.47 -0.25
C GLY A 47 -23.50 4.23 -0.40
N LEU A 48 -24.05 3.11 -0.85
CA LEU A 48 -23.29 1.89 -1.12
C LEU A 48 -22.32 2.07 -2.30
N ALA A 49 -22.74 2.72 -3.38
CA ALA A 49 -21.88 2.99 -4.53
C ALA A 49 -20.70 3.90 -4.15
N ILE A 50 -20.95 4.95 -3.36
CA ILE A 50 -19.90 5.84 -2.85
C ILE A 50 -18.96 5.07 -1.92
N SER A 51 -19.47 4.27 -0.98
CA SER A 51 -18.64 3.51 -0.05
C SER A 51 -17.76 2.48 -0.77
N GLN A 52 -18.28 1.82 -1.79
CA GLN A 52 -17.50 0.91 -2.64
C GLN A 52 -16.43 1.67 -3.45
N GLY A 53 -16.76 2.84 -3.98
CA GLY A 53 -15.79 3.72 -4.65
C GLY A 53 -14.65 4.14 -3.73
N LEU A 54 -14.98 4.58 -2.50
CA LEU A 54 -13.98 4.90 -1.47
C LEU A 54 -13.16 3.67 -1.08
N GLN A 55 -13.78 2.50 -0.93
CA GLN A 55 -13.05 1.27 -0.60
C GLN A 55 -12.09 0.84 -1.71
N SER A 56 -12.49 1.00 -2.99
CA SER A 56 -11.61 0.81 -4.14
C SER A 56 -10.45 1.81 -4.13
N GLN A 57 -10.71 3.08 -3.80
CA GLN A 57 -9.68 4.11 -3.72
C GLN A 57 -8.69 3.81 -2.59
N VAL A 58 -9.18 3.40 -1.42
CA VAL A 58 -8.33 2.96 -0.30
C VAL A 58 -7.46 1.78 -0.70
N GLY A 59 -8.02 0.77 -1.36
CA GLY A 59 -7.25 -0.37 -1.88
C GLY A 59 -6.17 0.07 -2.88
N GLY A 60 -6.50 0.99 -3.79
CA GLY A 60 -5.55 1.58 -4.72
C GLY A 60 -4.43 2.35 -4.02
N LEU A 61 -4.76 3.16 -3.01
CA LEU A 61 -3.78 3.90 -2.21
C LEU A 61 -2.86 2.97 -1.39
N THR A 62 -3.38 1.87 -0.85
CA THR A 62 -2.56 0.86 -0.15
C THR A 62 -1.52 0.25 -1.09
N VAL A 63 -1.91 -0.10 -2.32
CA VAL A 63 -0.97 -0.61 -3.33
C VAL A 63 0.03 0.47 -3.75
N ALA A 64 -0.43 1.69 -3.98
CA ALA A 64 0.46 2.81 -4.32
C ALA A 64 1.50 3.07 -3.22
N SER A 65 1.10 3.00 -1.94
CA SER A 65 2.01 3.14 -0.80
C SER A 65 3.04 2.01 -0.76
N ARG A 66 2.64 0.76 -1.03
CA ARG A 66 3.58 -0.36 -1.14
C ARG A 66 4.58 -0.15 -2.28
N ASN A 67 4.10 0.23 -3.46
CA ASN A 67 4.97 0.49 -4.61
C ASN A 67 5.97 1.64 -4.35
N ALA A 68 5.54 2.68 -3.64
CA ALA A 68 6.44 3.76 -3.22
C ALA A 68 7.51 3.25 -2.25
N GLN A 69 7.15 2.38 -1.31
CA GLN A 69 8.09 1.77 -0.38
C GLN A 69 9.12 0.89 -1.10
N ASP A 70 8.67 0.08 -2.06
CA ASP A 70 9.56 -0.75 -2.89
C ASP A 70 10.51 0.12 -3.72
N GLY A 71 10.01 1.24 -4.28
CA GLY A 71 10.84 2.24 -4.97
C GLY A 71 11.91 2.85 -4.06
N ILE A 72 11.55 3.20 -2.82
CA ILE A 72 12.50 3.68 -1.81
C ILE A 72 13.57 2.62 -1.52
N SER A 73 13.18 1.35 -1.36
CA SER A 73 14.14 0.27 -1.12
C SER A 73 15.14 0.11 -2.26
N VAL A 74 14.69 0.18 -3.52
CA VAL A 74 15.60 0.15 -4.69
C VAL A 74 16.55 1.34 -4.68
N ILE A 75 16.04 2.54 -4.39
CA ILE A 75 16.87 3.75 -4.30
C ILE A 75 17.90 3.62 -3.18
N GLN A 76 17.54 3.08 -2.02
CA GLN A 76 18.48 2.84 -0.92
C GLN A 76 19.58 1.85 -1.28
N THR A 77 19.24 0.76 -1.99
CA THR A 77 20.25 -0.17 -2.51
C THR A 77 21.17 0.51 -3.53
N ALA A 78 20.62 1.33 -4.42
CA ALA A 78 21.40 2.11 -5.37
C ALA A 78 22.31 3.14 -4.67
N GLU A 79 21.82 3.81 -3.63
CA GLU A 79 22.58 4.77 -2.82
C GLU A 79 23.72 4.07 -2.06
N GLY A 80 23.48 2.89 -1.49
CA GLY A 80 24.52 2.07 -0.87
C GLY A 80 25.63 1.68 -1.86
N SER A 81 25.25 1.23 -3.06
CA SER A 81 26.20 0.92 -4.14
C SER A 81 26.96 2.16 -4.62
N LEU A 82 26.28 3.31 -4.76
CA LEU A 82 26.92 4.58 -5.12
C LEU A 82 27.90 5.06 -4.05
N SER A 83 27.62 4.80 -2.77
CA SER A 83 28.53 5.10 -1.67
C SER A 83 29.82 4.30 -1.79
N GLU A 84 29.74 3.02 -2.14
CA GLU A 84 30.91 2.16 -2.40
C GLU A 84 31.72 2.64 -3.61
N VAL A 85 31.04 2.97 -4.72
CA VAL A 85 31.66 3.60 -5.90
C VAL A 85 32.40 4.88 -5.52
N GLN A 86 31.82 5.72 -4.67
CA GLN A 86 32.45 6.95 -4.20
C GLN A 86 33.71 6.67 -3.37
N THR A 87 33.69 5.66 -2.49
CA THR A 87 34.87 5.23 -1.72
C THR A 87 35.98 4.71 -2.64
N ILE A 88 35.64 3.91 -3.65
CA ILE A 88 36.60 3.42 -4.65
C ILE A 88 37.23 4.59 -5.41
N LEU A 89 36.43 5.54 -5.88
CA LEU A 89 36.94 6.72 -6.60
C LEU A 89 37.84 7.61 -5.74
N GLN A 90 37.56 7.73 -4.44
CA GLN A 90 38.45 8.42 -3.50
C GLN A 90 39.78 7.68 -3.34
N ARG A 91 39.76 6.35 -3.23
CA ARG A 91 40.99 5.53 -3.17
C ARG A 91 41.82 5.67 -4.45
N VAL A 92 41.19 5.62 -5.62
CA VAL A 92 41.87 5.84 -6.91
C VAL A 92 42.51 7.23 -6.98
N ARG A 93 41.83 8.27 -6.47
CA ARG A 93 42.39 9.62 -6.38
C ARG A 93 43.64 9.66 -5.50
N ASP A 94 43.59 9.04 -4.32
CA ASP A 94 44.74 8.99 -3.40
C ASP A 94 45.93 8.28 -4.05
N LEU A 95 45.68 7.16 -4.72
CA LEU A 95 46.68 6.41 -5.49
C LEU A 95 47.27 7.24 -6.65
N ALA A 96 46.45 8.03 -7.34
CA ALA A 96 46.93 8.92 -8.40
C ALA A 96 47.86 10.02 -7.87
N VAL A 97 47.51 10.65 -6.75
CA VAL A 97 48.38 11.62 -6.06
C VAL A 97 49.65 10.96 -5.56
N GLN A 98 49.54 9.76 -4.98
CA GLN A 98 50.69 8.99 -4.52
C GLN A 98 51.64 8.66 -5.69
N SER A 99 51.12 8.22 -6.83
CA SER A 99 51.92 7.93 -8.04
C SER A 99 52.63 9.17 -8.61
N GLY A 100 52.05 10.36 -8.42
CA GLY A 100 52.63 11.64 -8.84
C GLY A 100 53.84 12.11 -8.02
N ASN A 101 54.11 11.52 -6.85
CA ASN A 101 55.28 11.87 -6.05
C ASN A 101 56.57 11.28 -6.65
N ASP A 102 57.57 12.14 -6.89
CA ASP A 102 58.85 11.78 -7.52
C ASP A 102 59.78 10.91 -6.67
N SER A 103 59.49 10.70 -5.39
CA SER A 103 60.26 9.80 -4.51
C SER A 103 59.92 8.32 -4.68
N ASN A 104 58.88 7.98 -5.46
CA ASN A 104 58.49 6.58 -5.66
C ASN A 104 59.37 5.88 -6.70
N ASN A 105 59.89 4.71 -6.31
CA ASN A 105 60.61 3.81 -7.19
C ASN A 105 59.68 3.14 -8.24
N ALA A 106 60.27 2.48 -9.24
CA ALA A 106 59.53 1.85 -10.33
C ALA A 106 58.57 0.74 -9.85
N ASP A 107 58.99 -0.04 -8.85
CA ASP A 107 58.19 -1.13 -8.29
C ASP A 107 56.93 -0.61 -7.57
N SER A 108 57.05 0.49 -6.80
CA SER A 108 55.91 1.15 -6.15
C SER A 108 54.93 1.71 -7.17
N ARG A 109 55.41 2.29 -8.28
CA ARG A 109 54.53 2.78 -9.36
C ARG A 109 53.81 1.63 -10.07
N ALA A 110 54.46 0.48 -10.25
CA ALA A 110 53.84 -0.72 -10.82
C ALA A 110 52.76 -1.31 -9.90
N ALA A 111 53.01 -1.36 -8.58
CA ALA A 111 52.03 -1.80 -7.59
C ALA A 111 50.80 -0.89 -7.56
N ILE A 112 51.00 0.44 -7.56
CA ILE A 112 49.91 1.43 -7.61
C ILE A 112 49.07 1.26 -8.89
N SER A 113 49.72 1.07 -10.05
CA SER A 113 49.01 0.84 -11.32
C SER A 113 48.17 -0.43 -11.29
N THR A 114 48.65 -1.47 -10.61
CA THR A 114 47.92 -2.73 -10.46
C THR A 114 46.67 -2.55 -9.60
N GLU A 115 46.79 -1.82 -8.47
CA GLU A 115 45.66 -1.51 -7.59
C GLU A 115 44.61 -0.64 -8.30
N VAL A 116 45.02 0.40 -9.03
CA VAL A 116 44.09 1.23 -9.82
C VAL A 116 43.37 0.41 -10.90
N THR A 117 44.05 -0.55 -11.53
CA THR A 117 43.43 -1.42 -12.54
C THR A 117 42.40 -2.35 -11.92
N ALA A 118 42.69 -2.92 -10.74
CA ALA A 118 41.75 -3.76 -10.00
C ALA A 118 40.51 -2.96 -9.54
N LEU A 119 40.71 -1.78 -8.98
CA LEU A 119 39.62 -0.87 -8.58
C LEU A 119 38.79 -0.40 -9.78
N GLY A 120 39.43 -0.18 -10.94
CA GLY A 120 38.74 0.13 -12.19
C GLY A 120 37.86 -1.02 -12.68
N ALA A 121 38.30 -2.27 -12.47
CA ALA A 121 37.52 -3.46 -12.79
C ALA A 121 36.36 -3.70 -11.80
N GLU A 122 36.48 -3.30 -10.53
CA GLU A 122 35.38 -3.37 -9.55
C GLU A 122 34.24 -2.37 -9.84
N LEU A 123 34.51 -1.30 -10.59
CA LEU A 123 33.51 -0.31 -10.98
C LEU A 123 32.68 -0.71 -12.22
N THR A 124 33.10 -1.73 -12.98
CA THR A 124 32.49 -2.15 -14.26
C THR A 124 31.88 -3.54 -14.17
#